data_AF-A0A8I6A6P1-F1
#
_entry.id   AF-A0A8I6A6P1-F1
#
_cell.length_a   1.000
_cell.length_b   1.000
_cell.length_c   1.000
_cell.angle_alpha   90.00
_cell.angle_beta   90.00
_cell.angle_gamma   90.00
#
_symmetry.space_group_name_H-M   'P 1'
#
loop_
_entity.id
_entity.type
_entity.pdbx_description
1 polymer ?
#
loop_
_entity_poly.entity_id
_entity_poly.type
_entity_poly.pdbx_seq_one_letter_code
_entity_poly.pdbx_strand_id
1 'polypeptide(L)'
;MEEILAEELDDEEQLMRRHRKEKKELQAKIQGMKNAVPKNDKKRRKQLTEDVAKLEREMEQKHREELEQLKLTFKDSKIDSVAVNVSNLVLDSQPPRISKAQKRRVPA
;
A
#
# COMPACT_ATOMS: atom_id res chain seq x y z
N MET A 1 -11.19 -15.37 3.31
CA MET A 1 -10.81 -14.24 4.18
C MET A 1 -9.39 -14.42 4.74
N GLU A 2 -8.92 -15.64 5.03
CA GLU A 2 -7.53 -15.87 5.47
C GLU A 2 -6.48 -15.66 4.37
N GLU A 3 -6.73 -16.00 3.10
CA GLU A 3 -5.73 -15.84 2.04
C GLU A 3 -5.38 -14.37 1.72
N ILE A 4 -6.36 -13.47 1.80
CA ILE A 4 -6.15 -12.03 1.54
C ILE A 4 -5.25 -11.42 2.63
N LEU A 5 -5.41 -11.87 3.88
CA LEU A 5 -4.56 -11.44 5.00
C LEU A 5 -3.12 -12.00 4.90
N ALA A 6 -2.94 -13.17 4.27
CA ALA A 6 -1.62 -13.76 4.06
C ALA A 6 -0.85 -13.06 2.94
N GLU A 7 -1.51 -12.73 1.83
CA GLU A 7 -0.92 -11.89 0.77
C GLU A 7 -0.61 -10.46 1.27
N GLU A 8 -1.47 -9.88 2.12
CA GLU A 8 -1.27 -8.57 2.74
C GLU A 8 0.05 -8.49 3.55
N LEU A 9 0.36 -9.54 4.31
CA LEU A 9 1.59 -9.60 5.13
C LEU A 9 2.84 -9.79 4.27
N ASP A 10 2.75 -10.58 3.19
CA ASP A 10 3.88 -10.86 2.30
C ASP A 10 4.31 -9.60 1.53
N ASP A 11 3.37 -8.79 1.06
CA ASP A 11 3.66 -7.55 0.34
C ASP A 11 4.26 -6.47 1.26
N GLU A 12 3.72 -6.30 2.47
CA GLU A 12 4.28 -5.36 3.46
C GLU A 12 5.68 -5.82 3.93
N GLU A 13 5.88 -7.12 4.17
CA GLU A 13 7.18 -7.66 4.57
C GLU A 13 8.24 -7.52 3.46
N GLN A 14 7.87 -7.77 2.21
CA GLN A 14 8.76 -7.55 1.07
C GLN A 14 9.13 -6.07 0.93
N LEU A 15 8.17 -5.15 1.09
CA LEU A 15 8.41 -3.72 1.04
C LEU A 15 9.36 -3.28 2.16
N MET A 16 9.12 -3.73 3.39
CA MET A 16 10.00 -3.47 4.53
C MET A 16 11.42 -4.02 4.34
N ARG A 17 11.55 -5.18 3.68
CA ARG A 17 12.87 -5.74 3.34
C ARG A 17 13.60 -4.87 2.32
N ARG A 18 12.90 -4.28 1.35
CA ARG A 18 13.47 -3.30 0.40
C ARG A 18 13.89 -2.02 1.13
N HIS A 19 13.03 -1.45 1.97
CA HIS A 19 13.33 -0.26 2.78
C HIS A 19 14.59 -0.45 3.63
N ARG A 20 14.77 -1.63 4.24
CA ARG A 20 15.98 -1.97 4.99
C ARG A 20 17.24 -2.00 4.13
N LYS A 21 17.16 -2.48 2.88
CA LYS A 21 18.30 -2.47 1.94
C LYS A 21 18.63 -1.04 1.53
N GLU A 22 17.63 -0.28 1.11
CA GLU A 22 17.80 1.12 0.70
C GLU A 22 18.38 1.99 1.82
N LYS A 23 17.94 1.79 3.07
CA LYS A 23 18.50 2.49 4.23
C LYS A 23 19.99 2.17 4.44
N LYS A 24 20.40 0.92 4.21
CA LYS A 24 21.83 0.53 4.27
C LYS A 24 22.63 1.17 3.15
N GLU A 25 22.12 1.18 1.94
CA GLU A 25 22.76 1.82 0.78
C GLU A 25 22.88 3.34 1.00
N LEU A 26 21.85 3.98 1.56
CA LEU A 26 21.89 5.39 1.90
C LEU A 26 22.97 5.68 2.95
N GLN A 27 23.07 4.88 4.00
CA GLN A 27 24.13 5.02 5.01
C GLN A 27 25.54 4.84 4.40
N ALA A 28 25.72 3.87 3.48
CA ALA A 28 26.97 3.70 2.76
C ALA A 28 27.31 4.93 1.89
N LYS A 29 26.31 5.50 1.20
CA LYS A 29 26.44 6.74 0.42
C LYS A 29 26.82 7.92 1.31
N ILE A 30 26.13 8.13 2.43
CA ILE A 30 26.42 9.19 3.41
C ILE A 30 27.87 9.05 3.91
N GLN A 31 28.30 7.83 4.23
CA GLN A 31 29.65 7.58 4.68
C GLN A 31 30.69 7.92 3.59
N GLY A 32 30.41 7.56 2.33
CA GLY A 32 31.23 7.95 1.18
C GLY A 32 31.33 9.47 1.03
N MET A 33 30.20 10.18 1.14
CA MET A 33 30.16 11.64 1.06
C MET A 33 30.93 12.30 2.22
N LYS A 34 30.83 11.76 3.43
CA LYS A 34 31.61 12.22 4.60
C LYS A 34 33.11 12.02 4.43
N ASN A 35 33.52 10.91 3.83
CA ASN A 35 34.92 10.65 3.54
C ASN A 35 35.47 11.55 2.41
N ALA A 36 34.64 11.90 1.43
CA ALA A 36 35.02 12.76 0.31
C ALA A 36 35.19 14.25 0.71
N VAL A 37 34.65 14.67 1.86
CA VAL A 37 34.76 16.04 2.36
C VAL A 37 35.83 16.12 3.45
N PRO A 38 36.94 16.84 3.23
CA PRO A 38 37.98 17.03 4.23
C PRO A 38 37.46 17.75 5.48
N LYS A 39 37.96 17.35 6.66
CA LYS A 39 37.51 17.90 7.96
C LYS A 39 37.71 19.42 8.10
N ASN A 40 38.72 19.98 7.43
CA ASN A 40 39.04 21.41 7.47
C ASN A 40 38.15 22.27 6.57
N ASP A 41 37.46 21.69 5.58
CA ASP A 41 36.59 22.45 4.68
C ASP A 41 35.22 22.67 5.33
N LYS A 42 35.11 23.75 6.10
CA LYS A 42 33.91 24.09 6.87
C LYS A 42 32.70 24.37 5.97
N LYS A 43 32.92 24.93 4.78
CA LYS A 43 31.85 25.26 3.83
C LYS A 43 31.27 23.98 3.23
N ARG A 44 32.12 23.08 2.73
CA ARG A 44 31.67 21.80 2.17
C ARG A 44 31.08 20.89 3.24
N ARG A 45 31.55 20.94 4.50
CA ARG A 45 30.92 20.19 5.59
C ARG A 45 29.51 20.66 5.91
N LYS A 46 29.25 21.97 5.87
CA LYS A 46 27.89 22.48 6.07
C LYS A 46 26.96 22.00 4.95
N GLN A 47 27.40 22.12 3.70
CA GLN A 47 26.64 21.62 2.54
C GLN A 47 26.38 20.12 2.66
N LEU A 48 27.40 19.34 3.03
CA LEU A 48 27.27 17.91 3.23
C LEU A 48 26.21 17.57 4.27
N THR A 49 26.17 18.27 5.40
CA THR A 49 25.15 18.03 6.43
C THR A 49 23.75 18.34 5.91
N GLU A 50 23.58 19.43 5.16
CA GLU A 50 22.30 19.80 4.54
C GLU A 50 21.87 18.76 3.49
N ASP A 51 22.79 18.32 2.64
CA ASP A 51 22.54 17.30 1.62
C ASP A 51 22.18 15.94 2.25
N VAL A 52 22.89 15.53 3.31
CA VAL A 52 22.58 14.31 4.07
C VAL A 52 21.19 14.39 4.69
N ALA A 53 20.87 15.51 5.37
CA ALA A 53 19.55 15.70 5.96
C ALA A 53 18.43 15.76 4.92
N LYS A 54 18.70 16.28 3.72
CA LYS A 54 17.78 16.25 2.59
C LYS A 54 17.55 14.82 2.09
N LEU A 55 18.62 14.07 1.83
CA LEU A 55 18.54 12.69 1.36
C LEU A 55 17.83 11.75 2.35
N GLU A 56 18.09 11.90 3.65
CA GLU A 56 17.41 11.11 4.69
C GLU A 56 15.91 11.42 4.73
N ARG A 57 15.54 12.70 4.65
CA ARG A 57 14.13 13.12 4.64
C ARG A 57 13.39 12.63 3.40
N GLU A 58 14.00 12.77 2.21
CA GLU A 58 13.39 12.31 0.96
C GLU A 58 13.17 10.80 0.96
N MET A 59 14.14 10.03 1.47
CA MET A 59 14.02 8.58 1.58
C MET A 59 12.93 8.17 2.58
N GLU A 60 12.89 8.78 3.76
CA GLU A 60 11.87 8.50 4.77
C GLU A 60 10.46 8.90 4.30
N GLN A 61 10.34 10.03 3.60
CA GLN A 61 9.09 10.45 2.97
C GLN A 61 8.64 9.43 1.93
N LYS A 62 9.52 8.98 1.03
CA LYS A 62 9.21 7.96 0.03
C LYS A 62 8.75 6.66 0.68
N HIS A 63 9.44 6.18 1.70
CA HIS A 63 9.06 4.96 2.43
C HIS A 63 7.70 5.09 3.10
N ARG A 64 7.41 6.26 3.68
CA ARG A 64 6.10 6.54 4.28
C ARG A 64 5.00 6.57 3.22
N GLU A 65 5.23 7.24 2.09
CA GLU A 65 4.28 7.32 0.98
C GLU A 65 4.01 5.93 0.38
N GLU A 66 5.04 5.10 0.21
CA GLU A 66 4.88 3.72 -0.25
C GLU A 66 4.06 2.86 0.72
N LEU A 67 4.25 3.02 2.04
CA LEU A 67 3.44 2.34 3.05
C LEU A 67 1.99 2.85 3.07
N GLU A 68 1.77 4.16 2.90
CA GLU A 68 0.45 4.75 2.81
C GLU A 68 -0.27 4.31 1.52
N GLN A 69 0.44 4.29 0.38
CA GLN A 69 -0.06 3.77 -0.88
C GLN A 69 -0.41 2.29 -0.76
N LEU A 70 0.46 1.47 -0.17
CA LEU A 70 0.18 0.05 0.03
C LEU A 70 -1.10 -0.13 0.87
N LYS A 71 -1.26 0.64 1.95
CA LYS A 71 -2.49 0.66 2.76
C LYS A 71 -3.72 1.16 2.01
N LEU A 72 -3.58 2.11 1.09
CA LEU A 72 -4.66 2.61 0.25
C LEU A 72 -5.03 1.59 -0.82
N THR A 73 -4.07 1.00 -1.52
CA THR A 73 -4.32 -0.06 -2.50
C THR A 73 -5.03 -1.26 -1.86
N PHE A 74 -4.73 -1.58 -0.60
CA PHE A 74 -5.46 -2.60 0.15
C PHE A 74 -6.89 -2.20 0.52
N LYS A 75 -7.14 -0.91 0.81
CA LYS A 75 -8.50 -0.40 1.07
C LYS A 75 -9.32 -0.32 -0.20
N ASP A 76 -8.72 0.14 -1.30
CA ASP A 76 -9.37 0.25 -2.60
C ASP A 76 -9.66 -1.14 -3.19
N SER A 77 -8.75 -2.12 -3.05
CA SER A 77 -9.01 -3.51 -3.44
C SER A 77 -10.12 -4.17 -2.59
N LYS A 78 -10.23 -3.81 -1.31
CA LYS A 78 -11.37 -4.20 -0.46
C LYS A 78 -12.68 -3.58 -0.97
N ILE A 79 -12.67 -2.29 -1.32
CA ILE A 79 -13.85 -1.56 -1.81
C ILE A 79 -14.30 -2.11 -3.17
N ASP A 80 -13.37 -2.36 -4.11
CA ASP A 80 -13.68 -2.98 -5.40
C ASP A 80 -14.20 -4.41 -5.24
N SER A 81 -13.63 -5.21 -4.33
CA SER A 81 -14.16 -6.54 -4.00
C SER A 81 -15.57 -6.46 -3.43
N VAL A 82 -15.85 -5.49 -2.55
CA VAL A 82 -17.20 -5.25 -2.02
C VAL A 82 -18.15 -4.76 -3.13
N ALA A 83 -17.72 -3.89 -4.04
CA ALA A 83 -18.53 -3.40 -5.15
C ALA A 83 -18.89 -4.51 -6.15
N VAL A 84 -17.96 -5.42 -6.44
CA VAL A 84 -18.22 -6.63 -7.25
C VAL A 84 -19.20 -7.56 -6.53
N ASN A 85 -19.04 -7.76 -5.22
CA ASN A 85 -19.95 -8.57 -4.42
C ASN A 85 -21.36 -7.95 -4.33
N VAL A 86 -21.47 -6.63 -4.20
CA VAL A 86 -22.75 -5.89 -4.20
C VAL A 86 -23.41 -5.94 -5.56
N SER A 87 -22.64 -5.88 -6.65
CA SER A 87 -23.16 -6.04 -8.02
C SER A 87 -23.72 -7.45 -8.26
N ASN A 88 -23.08 -8.49 -7.70
CA ASN A 88 -23.62 -9.84 -7.69
C ASN A 88 -24.81 -10.02 -6.72
N LEU A 89 -25.00 -9.10 -5.77
CA LEU A 89 -26.14 -9.06 -4.85
C LEU A 89 -27.29 -8.17 -5.33
N VAL A 90 -27.21 -7.61 -6.55
CA VAL A 90 -28.37 -7.03 -7.24
C VAL A 90 -29.33 -8.17 -7.51
N LEU A 91 -30.15 -8.40 -6.47
CA LEU A 91 -31.36 -9.17 -6.38
C LEU A 91 -31.91 -9.47 -7.76
N ASP A 92 -31.60 -10.69 -8.19
CA ASP A 92 -32.38 -11.48 -9.11
C ASP A 92 -33.86 -11.17 -8.83
N SER A 93 -34.46 -10.30 -9.66
CA SER A 93 -35.86 -9.92 -9.58
C SER A 93 -36.70 -11.09 -10.09
N GLN A 94 -36.41 -12.29 -9.58
CA GLN A 94 -37.14 -13.50 -9.86
C GLN A 94 -38.60 -13.20 -9.53
N PRO A 95 -39.50 -13.32 -10.52
CA PRO A 95 -40.91 -13.14 -10.26
C PRO A 95 -41.30 -14.10 -9.12
N PRO A 96 -42.15 -13.66 -8.18
CA PRO A 96 -42.51 -14.46 -7.02
C PRO A 96 -42.93 -15.85 -7.49
N ARG A 97 -42.20 -16.88 -7.04
CA ARG A 97 -42.49 -18.27 -7.39
C ARG A 97 -43.81 -18.66 -6.73
N ILE A 98 -44.91 -18.41 -7.43
CA ILE A 98 -46.23 -18.82 -6.99
C ILE A 98 -46.28 -20.33 -6.88
N SER A 99 -46.75 -20.85 -5.75
CA SER A 99 -46.94 -22.29 -5.60
C SER A 99 -48.02 -22.80 -6.55
N LYS A 100 -47.94 -24.06 -6.97
CA LYS A 100 -48.98 -24.69 -7.81
C LYS A 100 -50.38 -24.57 -7.19
N ALA A 101 -50.48 -24.61 -5.87
CA ALA A 101 -51.75 -24.45 -5.15
C ALA A 101 -52.30 -23.03 -5.26
N GLN A 102 -51.43 -22.02 -5.28
CA GLN A 102 -51.80 -20.61 -5.42
C GLN A 102 -52.27 -20.29 -6.84
N LYS A 103 -51.66 -20.90 -7.87
CA LYS A 103 -52.10 -20.75 -9.28
C LYS A 103 -53.53 -21.27 -9.52
N ARG A 104 -54.01 -22.23 -8.72
CA ARG A 104 -55.37 -22.78 -8.82
C ARG A 104 -56.44 -21.89 -8.17
N ARG A 105 -56.05 -20.88 -7.38
CA ARG A 105 -56.97 -20.03 -6.61
C ARG A 105 -57.21 -18.66 -7.24
N VAL A 106 -56.51 -18.31 -8.32
CA VAL A 106 -56.69 -17.02 -9.00
C VAL A 106 -57.89 -17.16 -9.96
N PRO A 107 -59.02 -16.45 -9.73
CA PRO A 107 -60.12 -16.43 -10.69
C PRO A 107 -59.69 -15.66 -11.95
N ALA A 108 -60.20 -16.09 -13.11
CA ALA A 108 -59.95 -15.49 -14.41
C ALA A 108 -60.59 -14.10 -14.56
#